data_AF-A0A844TCQ7-F1
#
_entry.id   AF-A0A844TCQ7-F1
#
_cell.length_a   1.000
_cell.length_b   1.000
_cell.length_c   1.000
_cell.angle_alpha   90.00
_cell.angle_beta   90.00
_cell.angle_gamma   90.00
#
_symmetry.space_group_name_H-M   'P 1'
#
loop_
_entity.id
_entity.type
_entity.pdbx_description
1 polymer ?
#
loop_
_entity_poly.entity_id
_entity_poly.type
_entity_poly.pdbx_seq_one_letter_code
_entity_poly.pdbx_strand_id
1 'polypeptide(L)' 'MTIQMSRRGKEYMETAQSLLRAARSMTDEVVAARLKMLADDYQRRAEKASSVDAARSVARSAARAEYDWSRELA' A
#
# COMPACT_ATOMS: atom_id res chain seq x y z
N MET A 1 -5.41 -1.18 -14.66
CA MET A 1 -6.09 -1.78 -13.49
C MET A 1 -5.88 -0.82 -12.31
N THR A 2 -6.91 -0.09 -11.90
CA THR A 2 -6.79 0.88 -10.79
C THR A 2 -6.92 0.11 -9.48
N ILE A 3 -5.79 -0.28 -8.88
CA ILE A 3 -5.79 -0.91 -7.56
C ILE A 3 -6.32 0.14 -6.58
N GLN A 4 -7.47 -0.10 -5.97
CA GLN A 4 -7.97 0.72 -4.86
C GLN A 4 -6.95 0.63 -3.72
N MET A 5 -6.09 1.64 -3.61
CA MET A 5 -5.01 1.67 -2.63
C MET A 5 -5.57 1.90 -1.24
N SER A 6 -5.13 1.07 -0.29
CA SER A 6 -5.44 1.31 1.12
C SER A 6 -4.84 2.64 1.60
N ARG A 7 -5.35 3.20 2.70
CA ARG A 7 -4.82 4.44 3.28
C ARG A 7 -3.30 4.36 3.52
N ARG A 8 -2.84 3.23 4.06
CA ARG A 8 -1.41 2.98 4.30
C ARG A 8 -0.65 2.83 2.98
N GLY A 9 -1.25 2.19 1.98
CA GLY A 9 -0.69 2.14 0.62
C GLY A 9 -0.51 3.54 0.01
N LYS A 10 -1.47 4.43 0.23
CA LYS A 10 -1.43 5.82 -0.23
C LYS A 10 -0.29 6.61 0.42
N GLU A 11 -0.13 6.51 1.74
CA GLU A 11 0.97 7.17 2.47
C GLU A 11 2.36 6.72 1.95
N TYR A 12 2.53 5.41 1.69
CA TYR A 12 3.78 4.90 1.10
C TYR A 12 4.01 5.42 -0.32
N MET A 13 2.96 5.51 -1.15
CA MET A 13 3.06 6.04 -2.50
C MET A 13 3.40 7.53 -2.53
N GLU A 14 2.79 8.34 -1.67
CA GLU A 14 3.10 9.77 -1.54
C GLU A 14 4.57 9.98 -1.12
N THR A 15 5.07 9.11 -0.24
CA THR A 15 6.49 9.11 0.14
C THR A 15 7.39 8.76 -1.05
N ALA A 16 7.07 7.71 -1.82
CA ALA A 16 7.81 7.34 -3.03
C ALA A 16 7.87 8.49 -4.05
N GLN A 17 6.72 9.15 -4.29
CA GLN A 17 6.65 10.29 -5.21
C GLN A 17 7.50 11.48 -4.73
N SER A 18 7.51 11.74 -3.42
CA SER A 18 8.34 12.79 -2.83
C SER A 18 9.83 12.49 -2.99
N LEU A 19 10.24 11.24 -2.78
CA LEU A 19 11.62 10.79 -2.98
C LEU A 19 12.06 10.89 -4.45
N LEU A 20 11.19 10.52 -5.41
CA LEU A 20 11.48 10.68 -6.84
C LEU A 20 11.62 12.15 -7.23
N ARG A 21 10.79 13.04 -6.65
CA ARG A 21 10.92 14.48 -6.88
C ARG A 21 12.26 14.98 -6.37
N ALA A 22 12.67 14.59 -5.17
CA ALA A 22 13.97 14.95 -4.61
C ALA A 22 15.13 14.39 -5.46
N ALA A 23 15.02 13.16 -5.95
CA ALA A 23 16.02 12.55 -6.83
C ALA A 23 16.19 13.31 -8.15
N ARG A 24 15.10 13.87 -8.70
CA ARG A 24 15.13 14.67 -9.95
C ARG A 24 15.82 16.01 -9.78
N SER A 25 15.77 16.61 -8.60
CA SER A 25 16.46 17.87 -8.29
C SER A 25 17.87 17.67 -7.73
N MET A 26 18.31 16.43 -7.55
CA MET A 26 19.60 16.12 -6.93
C MET A 26 20.73 16.18 -7.96
N THR A 27 21.80 16.91 -7.63
CA THR A 27 22.99 17.03 -8.47
C THR A 27 23.99 15.90 -8.24
N ASP A 28 24.06 15.37 -7.02
CA ASP A 28 24.88 14.20 -6.70
C ASP A 28 24.20 12.93 -7.23
N GLU A 29 24.85 12.28 -8.18
CA GLU A 29 24.34 11.07 -8.85
C GLU A 29 24.18 9.89 -7.89
N VAL A 30 25.06 9.76 -6.89
CA VAL A 30 25.00 8.68 -5.89
C VAL A 30 23.80 8.90 -4.98
N VAL A 31 23.56 10.14 -4.54
CA VAL A 31 22.39 10.49 -3.74
C VAL A 31 21.11 10.31 -4.56
N ALA A 32 21.10 10.74 -5.82
CA ALA A 32 19.96 10.54 -6.72
C ALA A 32 19.62 9.05 -6.90
N ALA A 33 20.63 8.20 -7.09
CA ALA A 33 20.45 6.75 -7.20
C ALA A 33 19.88 6.13 -5.91
N ARG A 34 20.38 6.55 -4.74
CA ARG A 34 19.86 6.08 -3.44
C ARG A 34 18.40 6.49 -3.21
N LEU A 35 18.03 7.72 -3.58
CA LEU A 35 16.65 8.19 -3.48
C LEU A 35 15.71 7.41 -4.41
N LYS A 36 16.15 7.05 -5.62
CA LYS A 36 15.40 6.18 -6.53
C LYS A 36 15.20 4.78 -5.94
N MET A 37 16.26 4.14 -5.43
CA MET A 37 16.14 2.83 -4.78
C MET A 37 15.17 2.84 -3.59
N LEU A 38 15.19 3.92 -2.80
CA LEU A 38 14.24 4.08 -1.70
C LEU A 38 12.82 4.26 -2.20
N ALA A 39 12.60 5.07 -3.25
CA ALA A 39 11.28 5.24 -3.84
C ALA A 39 10.70 3.91 -4.37
N ASP A 40 11.51 3.09 -5.03
CA ASP A 40 11.10 1.77 -5.52
C ASP A 40 10.70 0.84 -4.35
N ASP A 41 11.42 0.91 -3.23
CA ASP A 41 11.05 0.15 -2.03
C ASP A 41 9.71 0.60 -1.45
N TYR A 42 9.48 1.90 -1.37
CA TYR A 42 8.20 2.45 -0.89
C TYR A 42 7.04 2.11 -1.84
N GLN A 43 7.26 2.07 -3.15
CA GLN A 43 6.24 1.63 -4.10
C GLN A 43 5.84 0.17 -3.85
N ARG A 44 6.81 -0.74 -3.67
CA ARG A 44 6.53 -2.14 -3.32
C ARG A 44 5.79 -2.27 -2.00
N ARG A 45 6.11 -1.44 -1.00
CA ARG A 45 5.38 -1.40 0.28
C ARG A 45 3.95 -0.90 0.11
N ALA A 46 3.72 0.06 -0.79
CA ALA A 46 2.39 0.57 -1.09
C ALA A 46 1.48 -0.54 -1.65
N GLU A 47 1.98 -1.30 -2.62
CA GLU A 47 1.29 -2.44 -3.22
C GLU A 47 0.99 -3.52 -2.19
N LYS A 48 1.99 -3.89 -1.37
CA LYS A 48 1.83 -4.88 -0.31
C LYS A 48 0.80 -4.45 0.74
N ALA A 49 0.82 -3.19 1.17
CA ALA A 49 -0.15 -2.66 2.13
C ALA A 49 -1.57 -2.75 1.58
N SER A 50 -1.76 -2.43 0.30
CA SER A 50 -3.05 -2.57 -0.37
C SER A 50 -3.54 -4.03 -0.39
N SER A 51 -2.65 -4.98 -0.65
CA SER A 51 -2.96 -6.41 -0.65
C SER A 51 -3.35 -6.94 0.75
N VAL A 52 -2.58 -6.58 1.78
CA VAL A 52 -2.84 -7.01 3.16
C VAL A 52 -4.17 -6.44 3.67
N ASP A 53 -4.46 -5.17 3.40
CA ASP A 53 -5.71 -4.56 3.84
C ASP A 53 -6.92 -5.14 3.09
N ALA A 54 -6.77 -5.48 1.81
CA ALA A 54 -7.80 -6.19 1.05
C ALA A 54 -8.07 -7.58 1.66
N ALA A 55 -7.02 -8.37 1.96
CA ALA A 55 -7.17 -9.67 2.60
C ALA A 55 -7.85 -9.58 3.97
N ARG A 56 -7.49 -8.57 4.78
CA ARG A 56 -8.12 -8.34 6.08
C ARG A 56 -9.58 -7.89 5.96
N SER A 57 -9.94 -7.17 4.90
CA SER A 57 -11.33 -6.81 4.61
C SER A 57 -12.15 -8.05 4.27
N VAL A 58 -11.62 -8.91 3.40
CA VAL A 58 -12.26 -10.18 3.02
C VAL A 58 -12.48 -11.08 4.24
N ALA A 59 -11.46 -11.27 5.08
CA ALA A 59 -11.58 -12.07 6.29
C ALA A 59 -12.65 -11.54 7.27
N ARG A 60 -12.75 -10.22 7.43
CA ARG A 60 -13.81 -9.61 8.26
C ARG A 60 -15.21 -9.79 7.68
N SER A 61 -15.36 -9.72 6.36
CA SER A 61 -16.64 -9.99 5.71
C SER A 61 -17.06 -11.44 5.86
N ALA A 62 -16.13 -12.39 5.71
CA ALA A 62 -16.39 -13.82 5.92
C ALA A 62 -16.85 -14.10 7.37
N ALA A 63 -16.14 -13.58 8.37
CA ALA A 63 -16.50 -13.76 9.78
C ALA A 63 -17.86 -13.13 10.13
N ARG A 64 -18.22 -12.00 9.51
CA ARG A 64 -19.55 -11.39 9.67
C ARG A 64 -20.66 -12.24 9.05
N ALA A 65 -20.43 -12.81 7.86
CA ALA A 65 -21.39 -13.68 7.20
C ALA A 65 -21.64 -14.95 8.04
N GLU A 66 -20.60 -15.57 8.58
CA GLU A 66 -20.73 -16.75 9.46
C GLU A 66 -21.55 -16.44 10.73
N TYR A 67 -21.35 -15.27 11.33
CA TYR A 67 -22.13 -14.81 12.50
C TYR A 67 -23.61 -14.58 12.17
N ASP A 68 -23.90 -14.02 10.99
CA ASP A 68 -25.26 -13.75 10.53
C ASP A 68 -26.04 -15.05 10.26
N TRP A 69 -25.43 -15.99 9.53
CA TRP A 69 -26.00 -17.33 9.29
C TRP A 69 -26.25 -18.11 10.59
N SER A 70 -25.37 -17.97 11.59
CA SER A 70 -25.53 -18.63 12.89
C SER A 70 -26.68 -18.03 13.73
N ARG A 71 -27.04 -16.77 13.47
CA ARG A 71 -28.19 -16.11 14.11
C ARG A 71 -29.51 -16.41 13.42
N GLU A 72 -29.50 -16.61 12.11
CA GLU A 72 -30.71 -16.89 11.32
C GLU A 72 -31.19 -18.34 11.49
N LEU A 73 -30.28 -19.26 11.88
CA LEU A 73 -30.57 -20.68 12.13
C LEU A 73 -30.87 -21.02 13.60
N ALA A 74 -30.93 -20.03 14.50
CA ALA A 74 -31.19 -20.19 15.94
C ALA A 74 -32.57 -19.64 16.33
#